data_AF-A0ABC8TRK9-F1
#
_entry.id   AF-A0ABC8TRK9-F1
#
_cell.length_a   1.000
_cell.length_b   1.000
_cell.length_c   1.000
_cell.angle_alpha   90.00
_cell.angle_beta   90.00
_cell.angle_gamma   90.00
#
_symmetry.space_group_name_H-M   'P 1'
#
loop_
_entity.id
_entity.type
_entity.pdbx_description
1 polymer ?
#
loop_
_entity_poly.entity_id
_entity_poly.type
_entity_poly.pdbx_seq_one_letter_code
_entity_poly.pdbx_strand_id
1 'polypeptide(L)'
;MAMPRTRSGRSTSLHDSDSRLYESEKIDALEWTKIEVILSSLIPRRVSRSVPLGVLQFLLEAEQVIVEGYGVVLVNTDEAGTLFVTNFRLLFLSEGSRNIITLGTIPLATIEKFNKIVMKLPSAPRQSDRSPSRRLLQVTGKDMRIIVFGFRPRTRQRRAVFEALLRCTRPTRLLDLYAFASGPSRFGNTNPRVRLLNEYFRLLGMGSYNASIRLIEDGSFTLSNELWRISAVNANYTMCPTYSFALLIPKCISDEEVLQACTFRARCRLPVISWCHPGTGAVLSRSSQPLVGLMMNMRSNADEKLVAALCTQLVGAKEPRRKLYIADARPRKNALANGAMGGGSESSSNYFQSEIVFLGIDNIHAMRDSLSRLRDYLDTHGTTSSDGMSSFLRHGGWTWGGGNLSSMSASVSTLGDTGWLIHVHNVLAGSAWIAARVALESASVLVHCR
;
A
#
# COMPACT_ATOMS: atom_id res chain seq x y z
N MET A 1 26.66 -19.52 74.79
CA MET A 1 25.36 -18.94 75.19
C MET A 1 24.26 -19.56 74.33
N ALA A 2 23.08 -19.81 74.92
CA ALA A 2 21.78 -20.12 74.30
C ALA A 2 21.71 -20.98 73.00
N MET A 3 21.61 -22.30 73.20
CA MET A 3 20.70 -23.21 72.45
C MET A 3 19.22 -22.87 72.80
N PRO A 4 18.17 -23.21 72.02
CA PRO A 4 17.69 -24.61 71.79
C PRO A 4 17.13 -24.90 70.36
N ARG A 5 16.73 -26.10 69.93
CA ARG A 5 17.00 -27.54 70.19
C ARG A 5 15.75 -28.32 69.70
N THR A 6 15.92 -29.32 68.83
CA THR A 6 15.17 -30.62 68.84
C THR A 6 13.63 -30.62 68.55
N ARG A 7 12.93 -31.75 68.26
CA ARG A 7 13.28 -33.19 68.30
C ARG A 7 12.38 -34.04 67.35
N SER A 8 13.00 -35.12 66.83
CA SER A 8 12.52 -36.47 66.45
C SER A 8 11.05 -36.92 66.59
N GLY A 9 10.66 -37.87 65.72
CA GLY A 9 9.68 -38.93 66.02
C GLY A 9 9.51 -39.93 64.87
N ARG A 10 9.71 -41.25 65.10
CA ARG A 10 9.42 -42.32 64.11
C ARG A 10 9.09 -43.63 64.84
N SER A 11 7.82 -44.05 64.79
CA SER A 11 7.22 -45.33 65.24
C SER A 11 5.70 -45.28 64.93
N THR A 12 4.93 -46.32 64.62
CA THR A 12 5.24 -47.76 64.34
C THR A 12 4.28 -48.26 63.23
N SER A 13 3.96 -49.56 63.14
CA SER A 13 2.98 -50.18 62.21
C SER A 13 2.02 -51.15 62.94
N LEU A 14 0.94 -51.56 62.26
CA LEU A 14 0.04 -52.76 62.38
C LEU A 14 -1.37 -52.33 61.89
N HIS A 15 -2.19 -53.05 61.09
CA HIS A 15 -2.14 -54.41 60.50
C HIS A 15 -2.89 -54.42 59.13
N ASP A 16 -2.84 -55.56 58.42
CA ASP A 16 -3.52 -55.97 57.15
C ASP A 16 -4.94 -55.43 56.87
N SER A 17 -5.46 -55.35 55.63
CA SER A 17 -5.39 -56.36 54.57
C SER A 17 -5.79 -55.87 53.14
N ASP A 18 -5.14 -56.45 52.12
CA ASP A 18 -5.53 -56.62 50.69
C ASP A 18 -6.47 -55.62 49.96
N SER A 19 -5.96 -54.94 48.93
CA SER A 19 -6.06 -55.41 47.52
C SER A 19 -5.89 -54.31 46.43
N ARG A 20 -4.91 -54.54 45.53
CA ARG A 20 -4.88 -54.28 44.07
C ARG A 20 -5.74 -53.13 43.46
N LEU A 21 -5.09 -52.07 42.95
CA LEU A 21 -4.96 -51.72 41.51
C LEU A 21 -4.51 -50.25 41.28
N TYR A 22 -3.35 -50.11 40.65
CA TYR A 22 -2.82 -49.01 39.82
C TYR A 22 -3.25 -47.54 40.03
N GLU A 23 -2.28 -46.82 40.58
CA GLU A 23 -1.82 -45.45 40.28
C GLU A 23 -2.36 -44.77 39.00
N SER A 24 -2.79 -43.52 39.15
CA SER A 24 -3.36 -42.67 38.08
C SER A 24 -2.27 -42.04 37.20
N GLU A 25 -1.90 -42.69 36.10
CA GLU A 25 -1.06 -42.07 35.07
C GLU A 25 -1.80 -40.99 34.28
N LYS A 26 -1.12 -39.85 34.04
CA LYS A 26 -1.57 -38.80 33.12
C LYS A 26 -1.42 -39.31 31.69
N ILE A 27 -2.49 -39.32 30.91
CA ILE A 27 -2.44 -39.71 29.51
C ILE A 27 -1.79 -38.59 28.68
N ASP A 28 -0.61 -38.90 28.14
CA ASP A 28 0.12 -38.05 27.19
C ASP A 28 -0.56 -38.07 25.81
N ALA A 29 -0.56 -36.93 25.11
CA ALA A 29 -1.35 -36.74 23.90
C ALA A 29 -0.65 -37.27 22.62
N LEU A 30 -0.55 -38.60 22.46
CA LEU A 30 0.21 -39.18 21.33
C LEU A 30 -0.30 -40.51 20.71
N GLU A 31 -1.58 -40.61 20.32
CA GLU A 31 -2.03 -41.62 19.33
C GLU A 31 -2.87 -40.98 18.20
N TRP A 32 -2.33 -40.94 16.96
CA TRP A 32 -2.97 -40.30 15.79
C TRP A 32 -3.00 -41.20 14.53
N THR A 33 -2.97 -42.52 14.69
CA THR A 33 -2.71 -43.50 13.60
C THR A 33 -3.93 -44.27 13.07
N LYS A 34 -5.17 -43.92 13.44
CA LYS A 34 -6.36 -44.78 13.18
C LYS A 34 -7.45 -44.29 12.22
N ILE A 35 -7.22 -43.24 11.40
CA ILE A 35 -8.30 -42.68 10.51
C ILE A 35 -7.97 -42.72 8.99
N GLU A 36 -6.80 -43.19 8.55
CA GLU A 36 -6.34 -42.98 7.15
C GLU A 36 -6.53 -44.17 6.15
N VAL A 37 -7.41 -45.15 6.42
CA VAL A 37 -7.46 -46.41 5.62
C VAL A 37 -8.61 -46.50 4.57
N ILE A 38 -9.67 -45.68 4.62
CA ILE A 38 -10.90 -45.92 3.81
C ILE A 38 -11.02 -45.06 2.54
N LEU A 39 -10.19 -44.04 2.31
CA LEU A 39 -10.42 -43.02 1.26
C LEU A 39 -9.51 -43.06 0.02
N SER A 40 -8.84 -44.18 -0.27
CA SER A 40 -7.94 -44.30 -1.43
C SER A 40 -8.33 -45.38 -2.45
N SER A 41 -9.32 -45.09 -3.31
CA SER A 41 -9.43 -45.76 -4.61
C SER A 41 -10.22 -44.94 -5.66
N LEU A 42 -9.76 -45.03 -6.92
CA LEU A 42 -10.39 -44.57 -8.18
C LEU A 42 -10.21 -43.10 -8.62
N ILE A 43 -10.21 -42.92 -9.95
CA ILE A 43 -9.58 -41.82 -10.71
C ILE A 43 -10.66 -40.94 -11.41
N PRO A 44 -10.30 -39.98 -12.30
CA PRO A 44 -10.52 -38.56 -12.08
C PRO A 44 -11.88 -38.06 -12.61
N ARG A 45 -12.68 -37.44 -11.73
CA ARG A 45 -13.77 -36.54 -12.13
C ARG A 45 -13.56 -35.17 -11.51
N ARG A 46 -14.19 -34.13 -12.08
CA ARG A 46 -14.16 -32.76 -11.55
C ARG A 46 -14.80 -32.73 -10.15
N VAL A 47 -14.00 -32.94 -9.11
CA VAL A 47 -14.49 -32.85 -7.73
C VAL A 47 -14.58 -31.37 -7.37
N SER A 48 -15.78 -30.80 -7.53
CA SER A 48 -16.23 -29.78 -6.58
C SER A 48 -16.25 -30.48 -5.22
N ARG A 49 -15.17 -30.34 -4.45
CA ARG A 49 -15.18 -30.78 -3.05
C ARG A 49 -16.23 -29.90 -2.38
N SER A 50 -17.21 -30.53 -1.72
CA SER A 50 -18.16 -29.84 -0.88
C SER A 50 -17.37 -29.00 0.13
N VAL A 51 -17.36 -27.69 -0.06
CA VAL A 51 -16.72 -26.75 0.87
C VAL A 51 -17.31 -27.03 2.26
N PRO A 52 -16.50 -27.26 3.30
CA PRO A 52 -17.02 -27.57 4.62
C PRO A 52 -18.02 -26.49 5.05
N LEU A 53 -19.21 -26.88 5.52
CA LEU A 53 -20.35 -25.96 5.66
C LEU A 53 -20.02 -24.72 6.52
N GLY A 54 -19.20 -24.89 7.55
CA GLY A 54 -18.72 -23.80 8.43
C GLY A 54 -17.69 -22.86 7.82
N VAL A 55 -17.17 -23.12 6.60
CA VAL A 55 -16.30 -22.19 5.86
C VAL A 55 -17.15 -21.24 5.00
N LEU A 56 -18.30 -21.70 4.49
CA LEU A 56 -19.17 -20.93 3.60
C LEU A 56 -19.63 -19.60 4.24
N GLN A 57 -19.90 -19.58 5.55
CA GLN A 57 -20.28 -18.37 6.30
C GLN A 57 -19.20 -17.28 6.32
N PHE A 58 -17.95 -17.64 6.05
CA PHE A 58 -16.81 -16.72 6.05
C PHE A 58 -16.43 -16.21 4.66
N LEU A 59 -16.97 -16.81 3.59
CA LEU A 59 -16.69 -16.43 2.21
C LEU A 59 -17.54 -15.22 1.79
N LEU A 60 -16.94 -14.33 0.99
CA LEU A 60 -17.66 -13.23 0.36
C LEU A 60 -18.48 -13.72 -0.86
N GLU A 61 -19.34 -12.84 -1.39
CA GLU A 61 -20.10 -13.11 -2.60
C GLU A 61 -19.15 -13.44 -3.78
N ALA A 62 -19.43 -14.53 -4.49
CA ALA A 62 -18.56 -15.12 -5.52
C ALA A 62 -17.11 -15.48 -5.08
N GLU A 63 -16.80 -15.47 -3.78
CA GLU A 63 -15.55 -16.02 -3.27
C GLU A 63 -15.60 -17.55 -3.26
N GLN A 64 -14.58 -18.20 -3.81
CA GLN A 64 -14.51 -19.64 -3.98
C GLN A 64 -13.18 -20.19 -3.46
N VAL A 65 -13.24 -21.31 -2.72
CA VAL A 65 -12.06 -22.04 -2.25
C VAL A 65 -11.37 -22.72 -3.45
N ILE A 66 -10.06 -22.51 -3.56
CA ILE A 66 -9.20 -23.04 -4.62
C ILE A 66 -8.34 -24.20 -4.12
N VAL A 67 -7.71 -24.05 -2.95
CA VAL A 67 -6.89 -25.06 -2.27
C VAL A 67 -7.06 -24.94 -0.76
N GLU A 68 -7.00 -26.08 -0.08
CA GLU A 68 -7.09 -26.21 1.38
C GLU A 68 -5.80 -26.84 1.94
N GLY A 69 -5.37 -26.39 3.11
CA GLY A 69 -4.28 -26.98 3.88
C GLY A 69 -4.71 -27.19 5.33
N TYR A 70 -4.82 -28.46 5.74
CA TYR A 70 -5.31 -28.90 7.06
C TYR A 70 -4.16 -29.14 8.03
N GLY A 71 -4.33 -28.72 9.29
CA GLY A 71 -3.32 -28.85 10.34
C GLY A 71 -2.07 -28.01 10.03
N VAL A 72 -2.29 -26.82 9.47
CA VAL A 72 -1.27 -25.80 9.20
C VAL A 72 -1.14 -24.93 10.46
N VAL A 73 0.08 -24.61 10.86
CA VAL A 73 0.34 -23.75 12.02
C VAL A 73 0.63 -22.33 11.54
N LEU A 74 -0.08 -21.34 12.09
CA LEU A 74 0.27 -19.93 11.97
C LEU A 74 1.41 -19.65 12.95
N VAL A 75 2.65 -19.69 12.47
CA VAL A 75 3.87 -19.60 13.29
C VAL A 75 3.96 -18.27 14.05
N ASN A 76 3.29 -17.23 13.55
CA ASN A 76 3.17 -15.92 14.16
C ASN A 76 2.52 -15.94 15.56
N THR A 77 1.58 -16.87 15.82
CA THR A 77 0.86 -17.02 17.10
C THR A 77 0.91 -18.44 17.67
N ASP A 78 1.65 -19.35 17.01
CA ASP A 78 1.70 -20.80 17.25
C ASP A 78 0.33 -21.51 17.22
N GLU A 79 -0.66 -20.92 16.55
CA GLU A 79 -2.01 -21.50 16.42
C GLU A 79 -2.12 -22.51 15.28
N ALA A 80 -2.65 -23.70 15.57
CA ALA A 80 -3.05 -24.69 14.57
C ALA A 80 -4.39 -24.32 13.92
N GLY A 81 -4.52 -24.61 12.62
CA GLY A 81 -5.71 -24.26 11.86
C GLY A 81 -5.75 -24.86 10.45
N THR A 82 -6.73 -24.38 9.68
CA THR A 82 -6.88 -24.70 8.25
C THR A 82 -6.66 -23.44 7.43
N LEU A 83 -5.74 -23.52 6.47
CA LEU A 83 -5.41 -22.45 5.52
C LEU A 83 -6.15 -22.69 4.20
N PHE A 84 -6.94 -21.70 3.78
CA PHE A 84 -7.63 -21.69 2.50
C PHE A 84 -6.97 -20.68 1.57
N VAL A 85 -6.70 -21.08 0.33
CA VAL A 85 -6.48 -20.16 -0.79
C VAL A 85 -7.82 -20.01 -1.49
N THR A 86 -8.36 -18.80 -1.57
CA THR A 86 -9.57 -18.50 -2.36
C THR A 86 -9.19 -17.77 -3.66
N ASN A 87 -10.16 -17.44 -4.50
CA ASN A 87 -9.98 -16.51 -5.61
C ASN A 87 -9.78 -15.03 -5.16
N PHE A 88 -9.90 -14.72 -3.87
CA PHE A 88 -9.75 -13.36 -3.32
C PHE A 88 -8.58 -13.21 -2.34
N ARG A 89 -8.37 -14.16 -1.42
CA ARG A 89 -7.45 -14.04 -0.28
C ARG A 89 -6.85 -15.39 0.15
N LEU A 90 -5.82 -15.31 0.99
CA LEU A 90 -5.57 -16.33 2.00
C LEU A 90 -6.52 -16.10 3.17
N LEU A 91 -7.13 -17.18 3.67
CA LEU A 91 -8.02 -17.19 4.82
C LEU A 91 -7.53 -18.28 5.79
N PHE A 92 -7.26 -17.93 7.04
CA PHE A 92 -6.83 -18.89 8.06
C PHE A 92 -7.88 -19.01 9.15
N LEU A 93 -8.40 -20.22 9.34
CA LEU A 93 -9.36 -20.56 10.40
C LEU A 93 -8.64 -21.33 11.51
N SER A 94 -8.74 -20.86 12.75
CA SER A 94 -8.20 -21.53 13.94
C SER A 94 -8.94 -22.85 14.18
N GLU A 95 -8.22 -23.94 14.48
CA GLU A 95 -8.81 -25.26 14.73
C GLU A 95 -9.59 -25.27 16.06
N GLY A 96 -9.07 -24.56 17.07
CA GLY A 96 -9.68 -24.44 18.40
C GLY A 96 -10.92 -23.55 18.41
N SER A 97 -10.78 -22.27 18.01
CA SER A 97 -11.89 -21.32 18.08
C SER A 97 -12.88 -21.40 16.91
N ARG A 98 -12.53 -22.12 15.83
CA ARG A 98 -13.28 -22.23 14.57
C ARG A 98 -13.58 -20.89 13.88
N ASN A 99 -12.86 -19.84 14.26
CA ASN A 99 -13.00 -18.48 13.75
C ASN A 99 -11.80 -18.06 12.89
N ILE A 100 -11.97 -16.98 12.12
CA ILE A 100 -10.92 -16.37 11.31
C ILE A 100 -9.85 -15.75 12.20
N ILE A 101 -8.58 -16.13 11.99
CA ILE A 101 -7.45 -15.34 12.50
C ILE A 101 -7.14 -14.24 11.48
N THR A 102 -7.37 -12.99 11.89
CA THR A 102 -7.13 -11.80 11.05
C THR A 102 -5.68 -11.67 10.61
N LEU A 103 -4.73 -11.99 11.50
CA LEU A 103 -3.29 -12.00 11.20
C LEU A 103 -2.93 -13.00 10.09
N GLY A 104 -3.51 -14.20 10.10
CA GLY A 104 -3.32 -15.23 9.08
C GLY A 104 -4.07 -14.99 7.77
N THR A 105 -4.81 -13.89 7.65
CA THR A 105 -5.74 -13.61 6.54
C THR A 105 -5.26 -12.39 5.74
N ILE A 106 -5.10 -12.53 4.42
CA ILE A 106 -4.57 -11.47 3.54
C ILE A 106 -5.14 -11.57 2.10
N PRO A 107 -5.70 -10.48 1.53
CA PRO A 107 -6.08 -10.43 0.12
C PRO A 107 -4.92 -10.75 -0.84
N LEU A 108 -5.17 -11.53 -1.89
CA LEU A 108 -4.13 -11.92 -2.86
C LEU A 108 -3.50 -10.71 -3.53
N ALA A 109 -4.29 -9.66 -3.78
CA ALA A 109 -3.82 -8.41 -4.37
C ALA A 109 -2.88 -7.60 -3.44
N THR A 110 -2.93 -7.82 -2.12
CA THR A 110 -2.02 -7.17 -1.16
C THR A 110 -0.79 -8.01 -0.83
N ILE A 111 -0.68 -9.24 -1.34
CA ILE A 111 0.58 -10.00 -1.27
C ILE A 111 1.63 -9.34 -2.18
N GLU A 112 2.83 -9.11 -1.63
CA GLU A 112 3.99 -8.57 -2.34
C GLU A 112 4.86 -9.71 -2.90
N LYS A 113 5.21 -10.68 -2.05
CA LYS A 113 6.04 -11.84 -2.37
C LYS A 113 5.74 -12.99 -1.40
N PHE A 114 6.05 -14.22 -1.79
CA PHE A 114 5.92 -15.39 -0.90
C PHE A 114 6.99 -16.45 -1.23
N ASN A 115 7.54 -17.10 -0.20
CA ASN A 115 8.72 -17.95 -0.30
C ASN A 115 8.55 -19.28 0.47
N LYS A 116 9.04 -20.38 -0.11
CA LYS A 116 9.14 -21.70 0.56
C LYS A 116 10.45 -21.72 1.39
N ILE A 117 10.36 -21.68 2.72
CA ILE A 117 11.52 -21.78 3.62
C ILE A 117 11.59 -23.20 4.20
N VAL A 118 12.80 -23.73 4.43
CA VAL A 118 13.00 -25.02 5.13
C VAL A 118 13.98 -24.78 6.27
N MET A 119 13.49 -24.84 7.50
CA MET A 119 14.34 -24.71 8.69
C MET A 119 14.67 -26.10 9.22
N LYS A 120 15.96 -26.34 9.50
CA LYS A 120 16.41 -27.46 10.33
C LYS A 120 16.60 -26.91 11.74
N LEU A 121 15.98 -27.53 12.74
CA LEU A 121 16.30 -27.19 14.13
C LEU A 121 17.72 -27.71 14.45
N PRO A 122 18.51 -27.00 15.28
CA PRO A 122 19.72 -27.58 15.87
C PRO A 122 19.33 -28.81 16.70
N SER A 123 19.89 -29.97 16.38
CA SER A 123 19.75 -31.17 17.21
C SER A 123 20.61 -31.01 18.46
N ALA A 124 20.00 -31.04 19.64
CA ALA A 124 20.74 -31.09 20.90
C ALA A 124 21.63 -32.35 20.94
N PRO A 125 22.87 -32.28 21.47
CA PRO A 125 23.80 -33.40 21.46
C PRO A 125 23.44 -34.42 22.54
N ARG A 126 22.36 -35.20 22.32
CA ARG A 126 22.01 -36.50 22.97
C ARG A 126 20.65 -37.12 22.59
N GLN A 127 19.91 -36.60 21.60
CA GLN A 127 18.67 -37.24 21.13
C GLN A 127 18.83 -37.85 19.73
N SER A 128 18.43 -39.11 19.58
CA SER A 128 18.51 -39.91 18.34
C SER A 128 17.40 -39.58 17.34
N ASP A 129 16.31 -38.94 17.78
CA ASP A 129 15.24 -38.49 16.90
C ASP A 129 15.64 -37.24 16.12
N ARG A 130 15.75 -37.41 14.80
CA ARG A 130 15.93 -36.29 13.86
C ARG A 130 14.65 -35.45 13.84
N SER A 131 14.63 -34.36 14.61
CA SER A 131 13.53 -33.40 14.59
C SER A 131 13.22 -32.99 13.13
N PRO A 132 11.97 -33.18 12.67
CA PRO A 132 11.70 -33.07 11.24
C PRO A 132 11.75 -31.62 10.79
N SER A 133 12.42 -31.36 9.66
CA SER A 133 12.61 -29.99 9.14
C SER A 133 11.28 -29.24 9.01
N ARG A 134 11.14 -28.09 9.70
CA ARG A 134 9.96 -27.21 9.59
C ARG A 134 9.84 -26.71 8.14
N ARG A 135 8.73 -27.05 7.47
CA ARG A 135 8.44 -26.65 6.09
C ARG A 135 7.53 -25.43 6.10
N LEU A 136 8.14 -24.25 6.01
CA LEU A 136 7.43 -22.98 6.11
C LEU A 136 7.06 -22.41 4.74
N LEU A 137 6.02 -21.59 4.71
CA LEU A 137 5.67 -20.65 3.66
C LEU A 137 5.60 -19.27 4.30
N GLN A 138 6.50 -18.37 3.91
CA GLN A 138 6.47 -16.97 4.31
C GLN A 138 5.71 -16.17 3.23
N VAL A 139 4.80 -15.30 3.64
CA VAL A 139 4.00 -14.41 2.78
C VAL A 139 4.23 -12.98 3.26
N THR A 140 4.87 -12.15 2.45
CA THR A 140 5.08 -10.73 2.74
C THR A 140 3.96 -9.92 2.09
N GLY A 141 3.27 -9.12 2.89
CA GLY A 141 2.21 -8.22 2.45
C GLY A 141 2.69 -6.79 2.21
N LYS A 142 1.98 -6.08 1.33
CA LYS A 142 2.10 -4.63 1.10
C LYS A 142 1.59 -3.82 2.30
N ASP A 143 0.83 -4.47 3.18
CA ASP A 143 0.33 -3.98 4.48
C ASP A 143 1.36 -4.13 5.61
N MET A 144 2.65 -4.26 5.26
CA MET A 144 3.80 -4.43 6.16
C MET A 144 3.86 -5.76 6.94
N ARG A 145 2.85 -6.63 6.83
CA ARG A 145 2.82 -7.91 7.53
C ARG A 145 3.69 -8.99 6.86
N ILE A 146 4.18 -9.93 7.66
CA ILE A 146 4.95 -11.10 7.23
C ILE A 146 4.29 -12.34 7.87
N ILE A 147 3.46 -13.04 7.11
CA ILE A 147 2.67 -14.17 7.62
C ILE A 147 3.44 -15.47 7.36
N VAL A 148 3.61 -16.32 8.37
CA VAL A 148 4.45 -17.52 8.31
C VAL A 148 3.62 -18.76 8.62
N PHE A 149 3.41 -19.60 7.61
CA PHE A 149 2.63 -20.83 7.72
C PHE A 149 3.54 -22.06 7.79
N GLY A 150 3.46 -22.83 8.87
CA GLY A 150 4.14 -24.10 9.06
C GLY A 150 3.30 -25.28 8.56
N PHE A 151 3.87 -26.11 7.69
CA PHE A 151 3.20 -27.29 7.14
C PHE A 151 3.79 -28.59 7.66
N ARG A 152 2.93 -29.59 7.90
CA ARG A 152 3.33 -30.95 8.27
C ARG A 152 4.31 -31.53 7.23
N PRO A 153 5.47 -32.09 7.66
CA PRO A 153 6.41 -32.80 6.81
C PRO A 153 5.77 -33.92 5.99
N ARG A 154 6.42 -34.35 4.90
CA ARG A 154 5.97 -35.43 3.99
C ARG A 154 4.63 -35.21 3.26
N THR A 155 3.86 -34.16 3.59
CA THR A 155 2.64 -33.79 2.86
C THR A 155 2.91 -33.04 1.54
N ARG A 156 1.93 -33.04 0.62
CA ARG A 156 1.93 -32.21 -0.60
C ARG A 156 1.30 -30.82 -0.41
N GLN A 157 0.70 -30.53 0.75
CA GLN A 157 -0.12 -29.34 0.99
C GLN A 157 0.63 -28.02 0.71
N ARG A 158 1.85 -27.84 1.25
CA ARG A 158 2.66 -26.61 1.01
C ARG A 158 2.93 -26.37 -0.49
N ARG A 159 3.06 -27.43 -1.28
CA ARG A 159 3.23 -27.31 -2.73
C ARG A 159 1.92 -26.82 -3.36
N ALA A 160 0.80 -27.48 -3.07
CA ALA A 160 -0.51 -27.09 -3.59
C ALA A 160 -0.87 -25.63 -3.27
N VAL A 161 -0.68 -25.19 -2.02
CA VAL A 161 -0.93 -23.80 -1.60
C VAL A 161 -0.05 -22.81 -2.37
N PHE A 162 1.25 -23.12 -2.55
CA PHE A 162 2.16 -22.24 -3.27
C PHE A 162 1.83 -22.15 -4.77
N GLU A 163 1.51 -23.27 -5.43
CA GLU A 163 1.14 -23.23 -6.85
C GLU A 163 -0.20 -22.51 -7.05
N ALA A 164 -1.14 -22.64 -6.11
CA ALA A 164 -2.38 -21.85 -6.11
C ALA A 164 -2.11 -20.35 -5.92
N LEU A 165 -1.22 -19.96 -4.99
CA LEU A 165 -0.79 -18.57 -4.84
C LEU A 165 -0.12 -18.03 -6.11
N LEU A 166 0.76 -18.81 -6.76
CA LEU A 166 1.42 -18.42 -8.01
C LEU A 166 0.41 -18.13 -9.12
N ARG A 167 -0.65 -18.95 -9.23
CA ARG A 167 -1.73 -18.76 -10.20
C ARG A 167 -2.63 -17.55 -9.87
N CYS A 168 -2.95 -17.34 -8.59
CA CYS A 168 -4.04 -16.43 -8.19
C CYS A 168 -3.56 -15.03 -7.76
N THR A 169 -2.28 -14.87 -7.37
CA THR A 169 -1.68 -13.54 -7.12
C THR A 169 -1.24 -12.82 -8.40
N ARG A 170 -1.18 -13.53 -9.53
CA ARG A 170 -0.75 -13.02 -10.84
C ARG A 170 -1.74 -13.44 -11.94
N PRO A 171 -3.00 -12.96 -11.90
CA PRO A 171 -3.98 -13.22 -12.96
C PRO A 171 -3.45 -12.76 -14.32
N THR A 172 -3.70 -13.55 -15.36
CA THR A 172 -3.25 -13.26 -16.73
C THR A 172 -4.13 -12.24 -17.45
N ARG A 173 -5.41 -12.13 -17.07
CA ARG A 173 -6.35 -11.14 -17.62
C ARG A 173 -6.88 -10.24 -16.52
N LEU A 174 -7.20 -8.99 -16.88
CA LEU A 174 -7.80 -8.03 -15.96
C LEU A 174 -9.13 -8.54 -15.36
N LEU A 175 -9.94 -9.22 -16.17
CA LEU A 175 -11.22 -9.81 -15.77
C LEU A 175 -11.10 -11.00 -14.79
N ASP A 176 -9.90 -11.54 -14.59
CA ASP A 176 -9.66 -12.61 -13.60
C ASP A 176 -9.40 -12.04 -12.19
N LEU A 177 -9.36 -10.70 -12.03
CA LEU A 177 -9.36 -10.05 -10.72
C LEU A 177 -10.72 -10.24 -10.04
N TYR A 178 -10.70 -10.55 -8.74
CA TYR A 178 -11.90 -10.75 -7.93
C TYR A 178 -12.92 -9.59 -8.01
N ALA A 179 -12.47 -8.35 -8.24
CA ALA A 179 -13.33 -7.18 -8.44
C ALA A 179 -14.32 -7.29 -9.62
N PHE A 180 -14.08 -8.19 -10.59
CA PHE A 180 -15.02 -8.50 -11.67
C PHE A 180 -15.86 -9.76 -11.39
N ALA A 181 -15.45 -10.58 -10.40
CA ALA A 181 -16.19 -11.76 -9.96
C ALA A 181 -17.26 -11.42 -8.89
N SER A 182 -16.97 -10.47 -7.99
CA SER A 182 -17.84 -10.06 -6.87
C SER A 182 -19.13 -9.33 -7.26
N GLY A 183 -19.42 -9.20 -8.56
CA GLY A 183 -20.54 -8.41 -9.07
C GLY A 183 -20.35 -6.89 -8.91
N PRO A 184 -21.34 -6.08 -9.35
CA PRO A 184 -21.31 -4.64 -9.19
C PRO A 184 -21.37 -4.25 -7.71
N SER A 185 -20.64 -3.19 -7.34
CA SER A 185 -20.66 -2.63 -5.99
C SER A 185 -22.07 -2.23 -5.57
N ARG A 186 -22.50 -2.68 -4.39
CA ARG A 186 -23.76 -2.22 -3.75
C ARG A 186 -23.71 -0.76 -3.29
N PHE A 187 -22.52 -0.15 -3.26
CA PHE A 187 -22.35 1.29 -2.99
C PHE A 187 -22.62 2.11 -4.25
N GLY A 188 -23.79 2.75 -4.31
CA GLY A 188 -24.08 3.77 -5.30
C GLY A 188 -23.18 4.99 -5.12
N ASN A 189 -22.26 5.20 -6.07
CA ASN A 189 -21.37 6.36 -6.08
C ASN A 189 -21.60 7.18 -7.35
N THR A 190 -21.74 8.49 -7.22
CA THR A 190 -21.92 9.42 -8.34
C THR A 190 -20.82 9.22 -9.38
N ASN A 191 -21.20 9.19 -10.66
CA ASN A 191 -20.30 8.95 -11.79
C ASN A 191 -19.06 9.88 -11.70
N PRO A 192 -17.83 9.35 -11.85
CA PRO A 192 -16.62 10.15 -11.65
C PRO A 192 -16.50 11.35 -12.61
N ARG A 193 -17.08 11.29 -13.82
CA ARG A 193 -17.11 12.42 -14.76
C ARG A 193 -18.05 13.53 -14.26
N VAL A 194 -19.22 13.17 -13.73
CA VAL A 194 -20.17 14.10 -13.12
C VAL A 194 -19.55 14.78 -11.89
N ARG A 195 -18.87 14.01 -11.01
CA ARG A 195 -18.16 14.58 -9.85
C ARG A 195 -17.08 15.59 -10.26
N LEU A 196 -16.32 15.31 -11.31
CA LEU A 196 -15.29 16.23 -11.82
C LEU A 196 -15.91 17.53 -12.34
N LEU A 197 -16.98 17.45 -13.13
CA LEU A 197 -17.63 18.65 -13.67
C LEU A 197 -18.29 19.49 -12.57
N ASN A 198 -18.94 18.87 -11.57
CA ASN A 198 -19.46 19.61 -10.41
C ASN A 198 -18.34 20.38 -9.68
N GLU A 199 -17.17 19.78 -9.52
CA GLU A 199 -16.02 20.46 -8.92
C GLU A 199 -15.50 21.60 -9.81
N TYR A 200 -15.44 21.41 -11.14
CA TYR A 200 -15.07 22.51 -12.05
C TYR A 200 -16.11 23.64 -12.06
N PHE A 201 -17.41 23.33 -12.02
CA PHE A 201 -18.48 24.33 -11.90
C PHE A 201 -18.36 25.10 -10.59
N ARG A 202 -18.08 24.42 -9.47
CA ARG A 202 -17.76 25.05 -8.19
C ARG A 202 -16.53 25.96 -8.27
N LEU A 203 -15.45 25.53 -8.91
CA LEU A 203 -14.22 26.32 -9.12
C LEU A 203 -14.41 27.53 -10.06
N LEU A 204 -15.39 27.48 -10.96
CA LEU A 204 -15.78 28.63 -11.80
C LEU A 204 -16.66 29.66 -11.06
N GLY A 205 -17.16 29.33 -9.86
CA GLY A 205 -18.16 30.13 -9.13
C GLY A 205 -19.62 29.74 -9.46
N MET A 206 -19.82 28.72 -10.28
CA MET A 206 -21.13 28.23 -10.74
C MET A 206 -21.62 27.03 -9.89
N GLY A 207 -21.46 27.11 -8.56
CA GLY A 207 -21.74 25.99 -7.65
C GLY A 207 -23.21 25.52 -7.58
N SER A 208 -24.15 26.30 -8.13
CA SER A 208 -25.55 25.93 -8.30
C SER A 208 -25.81 25.07 -9.55
N TYR A 209 -24.88 25.06 -10.51
CA TYR A 209 -24.96 24.22 -11.70
C TYR A 209 -24.60 22.77 -11.34
N ASN A 210 -25.47 21.83 -11.71
CA ASN A 210 -25.24 20.40 -11.51
C ASN A 210 -24.97 19.74 -12.86
N ALA A 211 -23.81 19.09 -12.99
CA ALA A 211 -23.49 18.24 -14.11
C ALA A 211 -24.39 17.00 -14.14
N SER A 212 -24.65 16.50 -15.34
CA SER A 212 -25.38 15.26 -15.57
C SER A 212 -24.69 14.43 -16.65
N ILE A 213 -25.10 13.17 -16.81
CA ILE A 213 -24.58 12.30 -17.88
C ILE A 213 -24.97 12.84 -19.25
N ARG A 214 -26.23 13.29 -19.43
CA ARG A 214 -26.70 13.92 -20.69
C ARG A 214 -25.83 15.09 -21.10
N LEU A 215 -25.54 15.99 -20.17
CA LEU A 215 -24.70 17.18 -20.40
C LEU A 215 -23.26 16.81 -20.84
N ILE A 216 -22.75 15.63 -20.45
CA ILE A 216 -21.48 15.08 -20.94
C ILE A 216 -21.63 14.46 -22.34
N GLU A 217 -22.70 13.71 -22.58
CA GLU A 217 -23.01 13.04 -23.87
C GLU A 217 -23.29 14.07 -24.98
N ASP A 218 -24.03 15.13 -24.68
CA ASP A 218 -24.36 16.27 -25.54
C ASP A 218 -23.19 17.26 -25.69
N GLY A 219 -22.00 16.96 -25.15
CA GLY A 219 -20.79 17.79 -25.21
C GLY A 219 -20.88 19.16 -24.51
N SER A 220 -22.00 19.47 -23.87
CA SER A 220 -22.40 20.82 -23.44
C SER A 220 -21.86 21.22 -22.06
N PHE A 221 -20.64 20.77 -21.72
CA PHE A 221 -19.98 21.01 -20.42
C PHE A 221 -18.90 22.10 -20.42
N THR A 222 -18.70 22.79 -21.54
CA THR A 222 -17.63 23.78 -21.77
C THR A 222 -17.95 25.15 -21.16
N LEU A 223 -18.19 25.20 -19.85
CA LEU A 223 -18.46 26.46 -19.13
C LEU A 223 -17.18 27.28 -18.87
N SER A 224 -17.34 28.58 -18.65
CA SER A 224 -16.24 29.51 -18.34
C SER A 224 -16.69 30.66 -17.44
N ASN A 225 -15.75 31.28 -16.72
CA ASN A 225 -15.94 32.58 -16.05
C ASN A 225 -15.05 33.64 -16.72
N GLU A 226 -14.54 34.66 -16.03
CA GLU A 226 -13.65 35.66 -16.66
C GLU A 226 -12.19 35.22 -16.85
N LEU A 227 -11.73 34.24 -16.08
CA LEU A 227 -10.32 33.82 -16.09
C LEU A 227 -10.13 32.41 -16.65
N TRP A 228 -11.09 31.52 -16.42
CA TRP A 228 -10.94 30.07 -16.65
C TRP A 228 -12.07 29.52 -17.53
N ARG A 229 -11.77 28.49 -18.33
CA ARG A 229 -12.72 27.72 -19.13
C ARG A 229 -12.49 26.22 -18.98
N ILE A 230 -13.56 25.45 -19.14
CA ILE A 230 -13.51 23.99 -19.27
C ILE A 230 -13.34 23.66 -20.76
N SER A 231 -12.25 22.96 -21.09
CA SER A 231 -12.01 22.44 -22.43
C SER A 231 -12.44 20.98 -22.55
N ALA A 232 -13.03 20.65 -23.71
CA ALA A 232 -13.38 19.30 -24.13
C ALA A 232 -12.32 18.63 -25.02
N VAL A 233 -11.15 19.27 -25.23
CA VAL A 233 -10.07 18.78 -26.12
C VAL A 233 -9.58 17.35 -25.80
N ASN A 234 -9.75 16.89 -24.56
CA ASN A 234 -9.39 15.54 -24.12
C ASN A 234 -10.60 14.62 -23.89
N ALA A 235 -11.80 14.95 -24.39
CA ALA A 235 -13.04 14.22 -24.09
C ALA A 235 -12.94 12.70 -24.41
N ASN A 236 -12.22 12.38 -25.49
CA ASN A 236 -11.96 11.01 -25.95
C ASN A 236 -10.59 10.46 -25.48
N TYR A 237 -9.91 11.15 -24.56
CA TYR A 237 -8.59 10.80 -24.00
C TYR A 237 -7.45 10.70 -25.04
N THR A 238 -7.64 11.24 -26.25
CA THR A 238 -6.68 11.15 -27.37
C THR A 238 -5.46 12.04 -27.16
N MET A 239 -5.65 13.29 -26.70
CA MET A 239 -4.56 14.25 -26.44
C MET A 239 -3.67 13.77 -25.28
N CYS A 240 -4.28 13.35 -24.16
CA CYS A 240 -3.58 12.77 -23.03
C CYS A 240 -4.40 11.61 -22.43
N PRO A 241 -4.04 10.34 -22.72
CA PRO A 241 -4.71 9.14 -22.20
C PRO A 241 -4.71 8.98 -20.67
N THR A 242 -4.03 9.88 -19.96
CA THR A 242 -3.74 9.77 -18.53
C THR A 242 -4.09 11.04 -17.75
N TYR A 243 -4.90 11.92 -18.36
CA TYR A 243 -5.61 13.06 -17.78
C TYR A 243 -7.12 12.82 -17.79
N SER A 244 -7.88 13.72 -17.16
CA SER A 244 -9.34 13.72 -17.21
C SER A 244 -9.86 14.08 -18.62
N PHE A 245 -11.11 13.70 -18.89
CA PHE A 245 -11.78 13.98 -20.16
C PHE A 245 -12.02 15.48 -20.40
N ALA A 246 -12.33 16.21 -19.32
CA ALA A 246 -12.45 17.65 -19.29
C ALA A 246 -11.24 18.25 -18.57
N LEU A 247 -10.78 19.44 -18.99
CA LEU A 247 -9.63 20.14 -18.42
C LEU A 247 -10.00 21.59 -18.09
N LEU A 248 -9.71 22.06 -16.87
CA LEU A 248 -9.86 23.46 -16.49
C LEU A 248 -8.56 24.24 -16.79
N ILE A 249 -8.65 25.27 -17.63
CA ILE A 249 -7.52 26.01 -18.20
C ILE A 249 -7.83 27.52 -18.34
N PRO A 250 -6.84 28.38 -18.61
CA PRO A 250 -7.08 29.81 -18.86
C PRO A 250 -7.99 30.07 -20.07
N LYS A 251 -8.96 30.98 -19.90
CA LYS A 251 -9.96 31.35 -20.92
C LYS A 251 -9.33 31.93 -22.20
N CYS A 252 -8.20 32.61 -22.08
CA CYS A 252 -7.47 33.25 -23.17
C CYS A 252 -6.55 32.32 -24.00
N ILE A 253 -6.50 31.03 -23.67
CA ILE A 253 -5.75 30.02 -24.42
C ILE A 253 -6.75 29.20 -25.25
N SER A 254 -6.53 29.06 -26.56
CA SER A 254 -7.43 28.27 -27.42
C SER A 254 -7.17 26.75 -27.32
N ASP A 255 -8.03 25.92 -27.89
CA ASP A 255 -7.81 24.47 -27.90
C ASP A 255 -6.67 24.06 -28.86
N GLU A 256 -6.42 24.84 -29.91
CA GLU A 256 -5.24 24.70 -30.78
C GLU A 256 -3.95 24.98 -30.03
N GLU A 257 -3.92 26.03 -29.20
CA GLU A 257 -2.76 26.35 -28.35
C GLU A 257 -2.53 25.30 -27.27
N VAL A 258 -3.60 24.68 -26.73
CA VAL A 258 -3.51 23.51 -25.84
C VAL A 258 -2.86 22.32 -26.56
N LEU A 259 -3.30 22.00 -27.79
CA LEU A 259 -2.74 20.92 -28.60
C LEU A 259 -1.26 21.17 -28.94
N GLN A 260 -0.86 22.42 -29.19
CA GLN A 260 0.55 22.78 -29.39
C GLN A 260 1.35 22.64 -28.08
N ALA A 261 0.88 23.23 -26.97
CA ALA A 261 1.57 23.22 -25.69
C ALA A 261 1.75 21.80 -25.13
N CYS A 262 0.77 20.90 -25.31
CA CYS A 262 0.86 19.55 -24.74
C CYS A 262 2.03 18.75 -25.31
N THR A 263 2.42 18.95 -26.58
CA THR A 263 3.56 18.24 -27.19
C THR A 263 4.89 18.53 -26.49
N PHE A 264 5.02 19.67 -25.82
CA PHE A 264 6.23 20.06 -25.09
C PHE A 264 6.28 19.50 -23.66
N ARG A 265 5.23 18.81 -23.20
CA ARG A 265 5.10 18.28 -21.83
C ARG A 265 5.09 16.76 -21.85
N ALA A 266 5.90 16.12 -21.01
CA ALA A 266 6.05 14.67 -21.00
C ALA A 266 4.70 13.91 -20.90
N ARG A 267 4.40 13.06 -21.89
CA ARG A 267 3.12 12.34 -22.05
C ARG A 267 1.89 13.27 -22.25
N CYS A 268 2.09 14.45 -22.84
CA CYS A 268 1.07 15.45 -23.09
C CYS A 268 0.34 15.98 -21.84
N ARG A 269 1.01 15.94 -20.68
CA ARG A 269 0.48 16.41 -19.39
C ARG A 269 0.79 17.88 -19.16
N LEU A 270 0.15 18.73 -19.97
CA LEU A 270 0.28 20.19 -19.89
C LEU A 270 -0.25 20.79 -18.56
N PRO A 271 0.15 22.02 -18.20
CA PRO A 271 -0.43 22.77 -17.09
C PRO A 271 -1.96 22.84 -17.13
N VAL A 272 -2.61 22.24 -16.14
CA VAL A 272 -4.07 22.31 -15.93
C VAL A 272 -4.41 22.64 -14.48
N ILE A 273 -5.49 23.37 -14.28
CA ILE A 273 -5.91 23.87 -12.97
C ILE A 273 -6.53 22.74 -12.15
N SER A 274 -6.06 22.59 -10.91
CA SER A 274 -6.56 21.61 -9.93
C SER A 274 -7.41 22.27 -8.84
N TRP A 275 -7.14 23.53 -8.50
CA TRP A 275 -7.88 24.29 -7.50
C TRP A 275 -7.73 25.80 -7.72
N CYS A 276 -8.75 26.56 -7.31
CA CYS A 276 -8.82 28.02 -7.38
C CYS A 276 -9.21 28.59 -6.01
N HIS A 277 -8.52 29.64 -5.58
CA HIS A 277 -8.86 30.37 -4.36
C HIS A 277 -10.10 31.25 -4.60
N PRO A 278 -11.18 31.12 -3.80
CA PRO A 278 -12.45 31.80 -4.09
C PRO A 278 -12.37 33.33 -3.98
N GLY A 279 -11.63 33.87 -2.99
CA GLY A 279 -11.45 35.32 -2.85
C GLY A 279 -10.46 35.93 -3.84
N THR A 280 -9.20 35.47 -3.82
CA THR A 280 -8.13 36.07 -4.63
C THR A 280 -8.15 35.63 -6.10
N GLY A 281 -8.66 34.43 -6.41
CA GLY A 281 -8.53 33.80 -7.73
C GLY A 281 -7.17 33.15 -8.00
N ALA A 282 -6.28 33.03 -7.00
CA ALA A 282 -5.00 32.33 -7.14
C ALA A 282 -5.21 30.83 -7.45
N VAL A 283 -4.39 30.23 -8.31
CA VAL A 283 -4.58 28.84 -8.75
C VAL A 283 -3.45 27.91 -8.35
N LEU A 284 -3.83 26.68 -8.01
CA LEU A 284 -2.93 25.53 -7.98
C LEU A 284 -3.14 24.74 -9.29
N SER A 285 -2.12 24.70 -10.13
CA SER A 285 -2.10 23.92 -11.36
C SER A 285 -1.07 22.79 -11.29
N ARG A 286 -1.22 21.80 -12.18
CA ARG A 286 -0.37 20.61 -12.26
C ARG A 286 0.05 20.32 -13.69
N SER A 287 1.25 19.77 -13.86
CA SER A 287 1.74 19.26 -15.15
C SER A 287 2.75 18.11 -14.94
N SER A 288 3.28 17.57 -16.04
CA SER A 288 4.61 16.96 -16.04
C SER A 288 5.70 18.01 -16.29
N GLN A 289 6.95 17.58 -16.21
CA GLN A 289 8.11 18.35 -16.67
C GLN A 289 7.98 18.78 -18.16
N PRO A 290 8.65 19.88 -18.54
CA PRO A 290 8.86 20.24 -19.95
C PRO A 290 9.91 19.33 -20.62
N LEU A 291 9.86 19.24 -21.94
CA LEU A 291 10.78 18.50 -22.80
C LEU A 291 11.80 19.46 -23.43
N VAL A 292 12.74 19.98 -22.63
CA VAL A 292 13.73 20.98 -23.11
C VAL A 292 14.85 20.39 -23.98
N GLY A 293 14.80 19.09 -24.29
CA GLY A 293 15.75 18.40 -25.16
C GLY A 293 17.10 18.13 -24.50
N LEU A 294 17.95 17.31 -25.15
CA LEU A 294 19.23 16.87 -24.59
C LEU A 294 20.20 18.04 -24.31
N MET A 295 20.11 19.11 -25.10
CA MET A 295 20.89 20.35 -24.93
C MET A 295 20.24 21.35 -23.97
N MET A 296 19.08 21.02 -23.37
CA MET A 296 18.31 21.86 -22.45
C MET A 296 17.95 23.26 -22.98
N ASN A 297 17.83 23.40 -24.30
CA ASN A 297 17.61 24.67 -24.99
C ASN A 297 16.31 24.71 -25.83
N MET A 298 15.56 23.61 -25.92
CA MET A 298 14.27 23.62 -26.62
C MET A 298 13.23 24.42 -25.81
N ARG A 299 12.37 25.13 -26.54
CA ARG A 299 11.34 26.03 -26.01
C ARG A 299 10.02 25.79 -26.73
N SER A 300 8.92 26.20 -26.11
CA SER A 300 7.59 26.20 -26.72
C SER A 300 6.86 27.48 -26.37
N ASN A 301 6.64 28.35 -27.35
CA ASN A 301 5.90 29.59 -27.15
C ASN A 301 4.46 29.32 -26.66
N ALA A 302 3.86 28.19 -27.04
CA ALA A 302 2.54 27.78 -26.59
C ALA A 302 2.53 27.38 -25.10
N ASP A 303 3.54 26.64 -24.63
CA ASP A 303 3.67 26.30 -23.20
C ASP A 303 4.03 27.54 -22.36
N GLU A 304 4.95 28.38 -22.84
CA GLU A 304 5.32 29.66 -22.20
C GLU A 304 4.10 30.60 -22.09
N LYS A 305 3.26 30.70 -23.14
CA LYS A 305 2.00 31.47 -23.11
C LYS A 305 0.99 30.87 -22.12
N LEU A 306 0.81 29.55 -22.14
CA LEU A 306 -0.10 28.84 -21.23
C LEU A 306 0.30 29.03 -19.76
N VAL A 307 1.59 28.90 -19.44
CA VAL A 307 2.12 29.12 -18.10
C VAL A 307 1.98 30.59 -17.68
N ALA A 308 2.30 31.55 -18.56
CA ALA A 308 2.09 32.97 -18.30
C ALA A 308 0.62 33.35 -18.10
N ALA A 309 -0.33 32.62 -18.70
CA ALA A 309 -1.76 32.83 -18.51
C ALA A 309 -2.28 32.40 -17.12
N LEU A 310 -1.47 31.70 -16.31
CA LEU A 310 -1.75 31.44 -14.90
C LEU A 310 -1.43 32.66 -13.99
N CYS A 311 -0.68 33.63 -14.51
CA CYS A 311 -0.33 34.90 -13.85
C CYS A 311 -1.43 35.95 -14.05
N THR A 312 -2.66 35.64 -13.63
CA THR A 312 -3.81 36.55 -13.80
C THR A 312 -3.63 37.85 -13.01
N GLN A 313 -4.36 38.90 -13.40
CA GLN A 313 -4.43 40.13 -12.63
C GLN A 313 -5.17 39.92 -11.30
N LEU A 314 -4.85 40.74 -10.30
CA LEU A 314 -5.60 40.78 -9.04
C LEU A 314 -6.92 41.52 -9.25
N VAL A 315 -8.01 40.98 -8.70
CA VAL A 315 -9.35 41.58 -8.83
C VAL A 315 -9.36 42.96 -8.18
N GLY A 316 -9.68 44.00 -8.96
CA GLY A 316 -9.84 45.38 -8.48
C GLY A 316 -8.58 46.25 -8.43
N ALA A 317 -7.41 45.74 -8.84
CA ALA A 317 -6.15 46.49 -8.76
C ALA A 317 -5.54 46.84 -10.14
N LYS A 318 -4.94 48.03 -10.25
CA LYS A 318 -4.04 48.41 -11.37
C LYS A 318 -2.63 47.78 -11.25
N GLU A 319 -2.49 46.78 -10.39
CA GLU A 319 -1.22 46.22 -9.96
C GLU A 319 -0.61 45.21 -10.96
N PRO A 320 0.70 44.92 -10.84
CA PRO A 320 1.36 43.91 -11.65
C PRO A 320 0.65 42.54 -11.59
N ARG A 321 0.82 41.75 -12.66
CA ARG A 321 0.33 40.37 -12.72
C ARG A 321 0.79 39.56 -11.50
N ARG A 322 -0.09 38.68 -11.02
CA ARG A 322 0.18 37.75 -9.94
C ARG A 322 1.48 36.98 -10.16
N LYS A 323 2.29 36.88 -9.11
CA LYS A 323 3.49 36.04 -9.08
C LYS A 323 3.13 34.57 -9.27
N LEU A 324 3.89 33.86 -10.11
CA LEU A 324 3.79 32.41 -10.27
C LEU A 324 5.02 31.72 -9.68
N TYR A 325 4.78 30.64 -8.95
CA TYR A 325 5.82 29.71 -8.53
C TYR A 325 5.72 28.42 -9.36
N ILE A 326 6.85 27.94 -9.86
CA ILE A 326 6.95 26.64 -10.53
C ILE A 326 7.66 25.70 -9.57
N ALA A 327 6.88 24.87 -8.88
CA ALA A 327 7.34 23.95 -7.87
C ALA A 327 7.64 22.58 -8.51
N ASP A 328 8.91 22.36 -8.86
CA ASP A 328 9.40 21.05 -9.26
C ASP A 328 9.58 20.19 -8.00
N ALA A 329 8.81 19.11 -7.89
CA ALA A 329 8.84 18.27 -6.70
C ALA A 329 10.22 17.61 -6.46
N ARG A 330 11.05 17.47 -7.51
CA ARG A 330 12.29 16.70 -7.47
C ARG A 330 13.42 17.46 -6.75
N PRO A 331 14.45 16.77 -6.23
CA PRO A 331 15.75 17.36 -6.00
C PRO A 331 16.34 17.93 -7.29
N ARG A 332 17.00 19.09 -7.23
CA ARG A 332 17.64 19.76 -8.38
C ARG A 332 18.58 18.82 -9.18
N LYS A 333 19.34 17.95 -8.50
CA LYS A 333 20.17 16.91 -9.14
C LYS A 333 19.38 15.93 -10.01
N ASN A 334 18.18 15.53 -9.55
CA ASN A 334 17.32 14.59 -10.26
C ASN A 334 16.64 15.30 -11.44
N ALA A 335 16.28 16.58 -11.30
CA ALA A 335 15.78 17.40 -12.42
C ALA A 335 16.83 17.56 -13.53
N LEU A 336 18.07 17.91 -13.18
CA LEU A 336 19.19 18.01 -14.12
C LEU A 336 19.46 16.68 -14.84
N ALA A 337 19.44 15.56 -14.12
CA ALA A 337 19.58 14.22 -14.71
C ALA A 337 18.44 13.88 -15.69
N ASN A 338 17.22 14.37 -15.47
CA ASN A 338 16.14 14.23 -16.44
C ASN A 338 16.31 15.16 -17.66
N GLY A 339 16.89 16.35 -17.47
CA GLY A 339 17.30 17.25 -18.56
C GLY A 339 18.27 16.56 -19.53
N ALA A 340 19.28 15.85 -18.99
CA ALA A 340 20.21 15.05 -19.78
C ALA A 340 19.55 13.87 -20.52
N MET A 341 18.28 13.56 -20.25
CA MET A 341 17.45 12.58 -20.96
C MET A 341 16.32 13.24 -21.79
N GLY A 342 16.40 14.55 -22.06
CA GLY A 342 15.45 15.29 -22.90
C GLY A 342 14.20 15.82 -22.18
N GLY A 343 14.04 15.52 -20.89
CA GLY A 343 13.11 16.22 -20.00
C GLY A 343 13.72 17.53 -19.50
N GLY A 344 13.53 17.88 -18.22
CA GLY A 344 14.21 19.01 -17.57
C GLY A 344 13.29 19.81 -16.66
N SER A 345 13.55 21.11 -16.51
CA SER A 345 12.74 22.06 -15.75
C SER A 345 12.72 23.41 -16.49
N GLU A 346 11.77 24.26 -16.15
CA GLU A 346 11.61 25.62 -16.65
C GLU A 346 12.81 26.52 -16.26
N SER A 347 13.11 27.50 -17.11
CA SER A 347 14.14 28.53 -16.87
C SER A 347 13.50 29.89 -16.67
N SER A 348 13.95 30.65 -15.66
CA SER A 348 13.51 32.03 -15.42
C SER A 348 13.76 32.99 -16.60
N SER A 349 14.67 32.63 -17.52
CA SER A 349 14.90 33.38 -18.77
C SER A 349 13.78 33.29 -19.80
N ASN A 350 12.96 32.23 -19.71
CA ASN A 350 11.93 31.90 -20.70
C ASN A 350 10.53 32.05 -20.07
N TYR A 351 10.38 31.62 -18.82
CA TYR A 351 9.14 31.72 -18.05
C TYR A 351 9.17 32.98 -17.19
N PHE A 352 8.95 34.13 -17.84
CA PHE A 352 8.90 35.43 -17.18
C PHE A 352 7.87 35.44 -16.04
N GLN A 353 8.10 36.28 -15.03
CA GLN A 353 7.23 36.42 -13.84
C GLN A 353 7.07 35.13 -13.00
N SER A 354 7.90 34.11 -13.27
CA SER A 354 7.87 32.80 -12.62
C SER A 354 9.14 32.53 -11.81
N GLU A 355 8.99 32.03 -10.58
CA GLU A 355 10.10 31.59 -9.73
C GLU A 355 10.13 30.05 -9.64
N ILE A 356 11.23 29.42 -10.08
CA ILE A 356 11.38 27.96 -10.05
C ILE A 356 11.96 27.53 -8.70
N VAL A 357 11.29 26.59 -8.02
CA VAL A 357 11.65 26.06 -6.72
C VAL A 357 11.69 24.54 -6.76
N PHE A 358 12.69 23.93 -6.13
CA PHE A 358 12.87 22.47 -6.05
C PHE A 358 12.51 21.96 -4.65
N LEU A 359 11.51 21.08 -4.53
CA LEU A 359 10.99 20.62 -3.23
C LEU A 359 11.80 19.46 -2.60
N GLY A 360 12.75 18.87 -3.33
CA GLY A 360 13.65 17.85 -2.75
C GLY A 360 13.00 16.49 -2.44
N ILE A 361 11.87 16.16 -3.07
CA ILE A 361 11.15 14.90 -2.87
C ILE A 361 11.71 13.83 -3.82
N ASP A 362 12.37 12.82 -3.25
CA ASP A 362 13.00 11.75 -4.01
C ASP A 362 12.02 10.88 -4.81
N ASN A 363 12.57 10.10 -5.75
CA ASN A 363 11.79 9.27 -6.66
C ASN A 363 11.22 8.00 -5.98
N ILE A 364 10.31 7.32 -6.69
CA ILE A 364 9.61 6.13 -6.20
C ILE A 364 10.52 4.96 -5.76
N HIS A 365 11.76 4.88 -6.23
CA HIS A 365 12.70 3.84 -5.81
C HIS A 365 13.22 4.13 -4.40
N ALA A 366 13.67 5.37 -4.13
CA ALA A 366 14.07 5.78 -2.79
C ALA A 366 12.93 5.59 -1.77
N MET A 367 11.70 5.98 -2.13
CA MET A 367 10.51 5.79 -1.29
C MET A 367 10.22 4.32 -0.99
N ARG A 368 10.34 3.44 -1.99
CA ARG A 368 10.15 1.99 -1.82
C ARG A 368 11.23 1.37 -0.94
N ASP A 369 12.48 1.74 -1.18
CA ASP A 369 13.63 1.19 -0.47
C ASP A 369 13.63 1.69 1.00
N SER A 370 13.16 2.92 1.23
CA SER A 370 12.88 3.47 2.56
C SER A 370 11.77 2.71 3.30
N LEU A 371 10.66 2.41 2.63
CA LEU A 371 9.58 1.60 3.20
C LEU A 371 10.05 0.18 3.56
N SER A 372 10.94 -0.41 2.75
CA SER A 372 11.56 -1.71 3.07
C SER A 372 12.38 -1.62 4.35
N ARG A 373 13.29 -0.64 4.47
CA ARG A 373 14.09 -0.44 5.69
C ARG A 373 13.20 -0.20 6.92
N LEU A 374 12.10 0.54 6.78
CA LEU A 374 11.12 0.72 7.85
C LEU A 374 10.45 -0.60 8.25
N ARG A 375 10.11 -1.46 7.30
CA ARG A 375 9.54 -2.79 7.59
C ARG A 375 10.52 -3.64 8.38
N ASP A 376 11.77 -3.70 7.93
CA ASP A 376 12.83 -4.49 8.57
C ASP A 376 13.12 -3.98 9.99
N TYR A 377 13.12 -2.64 10.17
CA TYR A 377 13.19 -2.00 11.48
C TYR A 377 12.02 -2.39 12.41
N LEU A 378 10.79 -2.31 11.92
CA LEU A 378 9.58 -2.63 12.70
C LEU A 378 9.50 -4.12 13.07
N ASP A 379 9.94 -5.02 12.19
CA ASP A 379 9.99 -6.46 12.47
C ASP A 379 11.04 -6.79 13.56
N THR A 380 12.16 -6.06 13.56
CA THR A 380 13.28 -6.24 14.50
C THR A 380 13.00 -5.62 15.89
N HIS A 381 12.46 -4.40 15.93
CA HIS A 381 12.31 -3.59 17.14
C HIS A 381 10.87 -3.46 17.67
N GLY A 382 9.87 -3.92 16.91
CA GLY A 382 8.47 -3.93 17.33
C GLY A 382 8.21 -4.90 18.49
N THR A 383 7.18 -4.61 19.30
CA THR A 383 6.74 -5.47 20.42
C THR A 383 6.27 -6.86 19.98
N THR A 384 5.89 -7.00 18.72
CA THR A 384 5.57 -8.26 18.06
C THR A 384 6.22 -8.20 16.69
N SER A 385 7.15 -9.11 16.36
CA SER A 385 7.60 -9.21 14.98
C SER A 385 6.43 -9.68 14.14
N SER A 386 6.32 -9.11 12.94
CA SER A 386 5.39 -9.63 11.96
C SER A 386 5.66 -11.11 11.71
N ASP A 387 6.92 -11.54 11.54
CA ASP A 387 7.26 -12.95 11.28
C ASP A 387 7.13 -13.91 12.49
N GLY A 388 6.85 -13.38 13.69
CA GLY A 388 6.79 -14.10 14.97
C GLY A 388 8.15 -14.51 15.58
N MET A 389 9.26 -14.38 14.86
CA MET A 389 10.57 -14.92 15.24
C MET A 389 11.66 -13.84 15.43
N SER A 390 11.65 -12.76 14.64
CA SER A 390 12.77 -11.82 14.51
C SER A 390 12.80 -10.69 15.54
N SER A 391 11.71 -10.42 16.27
CA SER A 391 11.66 -9.33 17.24
C SER A 391 12.53 -9.60 18.46
N PHE A 392 13.36 -8.63 18.83
CA PHE A 392 14.12 -8.64 20.08
C PHE A 392 13.22 -8.59 21.34
N LEU A 393 11.96 -8.17 21.20
CA LEU A 393 11.01 -8.01 22.31
C LEU A 393 10.10 -9.24 22.51
N ARG A 394 10.21 -10.27 21.65
CA ARG A 394 9.35 -11.48 21.62
C ARG A 394 9.24 -12.28 22.93
N HIS A 395 10.10 -12.00 23.92
CA HIS A 395 10.11 -12.63 25.25
C HIS A 395 9.64 -11.69 26.38
N GLY A 396 8.84 -10.67 26.07
CA GLY A 396 8.21 -9.80 27.08
C GLY A 396 9.00 -8.54 27.47
N GLY A 397 9.91 -8.07 26.59
CA GLY A 397 10.65 -6.83 26.80
C GLY A 397 9.82 -5.57 26.49
N TRP A 398 10.05 -4.49 27.23
CA TRP A 398 9.39 -3.20 26.99
C TRP A 398 10.37 -2.17 26.39
N THR A 399 9.89 -1.47 25.35
CA THR A 399 10.45 -0.25 24.72
C THR A 399 11.89 -0.31 24.15
N TRP A 400 12.01 0.13 22.89
CA TRP A 400 13.21 0.75 22.27
C TRP A 400 14.57 0.26 22.78
N GLY A 401 14.90 -1.01 22.48
CA GLY A 401 16.23 -1.57 22.73
C GLY A 401 16.48 -2.08 24.15
N GLY A 402 15.47 -2.22 25.01
CA GLY A 402 15.63 -2.81 26.34
C GLY A 402 15.95 -1.79 27.44
N GLY A 403 15.41 -0.58 27.33
CA GLY A 403 15.28 0.36 28.45
C GLY A 403 16.53 1.14 28.89
N ASN A 404 17.68 1.00 28.21
CA ASN A 404 18.86 1.84 28.47
C ASN A 404 19.09 2.87 27.34
N LEU A 405 19.69 4.01 27.70
CA LEU A 405 19.89 5.16 26.79
C LEU A 405 20.67 4.81 25.52
N SER A 406 21.72 3.99 25.63
CA SER A 406 22.56 3.57 24.49
C SER A 406 21.76 2.78 23.46
N SER A 407 20.88 1.88 23.93
CA SER A 407 20.05 1.03 23.07
C SER A 407 18.87 1.80 22.47
N MET A 408 18.31 2.77 23.22
CA MET A 408 17.33 3.72 22.67
C MET A 408 17.95 4.57 21.57
N SER A 409 19.15 5.13 21.80
CA SER A 409 19.89 5.94 20.82
C SER A 409 20.20 5.15 19.54
N ALA A 410 20.67 3.91 19.68
CA ALA A 410 20.86 3.00 18.55
C ALA A 410 19.56 2.75 17.77
N SER A 411 18.46 2.44 18.45
CA SER A 411 17.17 2.18 17.79
C SER A 411 16.59 3.40 17.08
N VAL A 412 16.72 4.60 17.67
CA VAL A 412 16.34 5.87 17.02
C VAL A 412 17.23 6.15 15.82
N SER A 413 18.53 5.84 15.89
CA SER A 413 19.46 5.99 14.77
C SER A 413 19.06 5.08 13.60
N THR A 414 18.79 3.79 13.86
CA THR A 414 18.31 2.84 12.84
C THR A 414 16.96 3.25 12.24
N LEU A 415 16.05 3.85 13.03
CA LEU A 415 14.82 4.44 12.50
C LEU A 415 15.13 5.64 11.58
N GLY A 416 16.11 6.47 11.93
CA GLY A 416 16.63 7.54 11.07
C GLY A 416 17.16 7.00 9.73
N ASP A 417 17.95 5.93 9.75
CA ASP A 417 18.52 5.27 8.57
C ASP A 417 17.45 4.70 7.62
N THR A 418 16.22 4.45 8.09
CA THR A 418 15.10 4.11 7.20
C THR A 418 14.82 5.22 6.19
N GLY A 419 15.06 6.49 6.55
CA GLY A 419 14.72 7.66 5.75
C GLY A 419 13.21 7.96 5.66
N TRP A 420 12.34 7.17 6.30
CA TRP A 420 10.89 7.29 6.06
C TRP A 420 10.32 8.62 6.57
N LEU A 421 10.69 9.01 7.80
CA LEU A 421 10.20 10.25 8.41
C LEU A 421 10.74 11.51 7.71
N ILE A 422 11.97 11.48 7.17
CA ILE A 422 12.50 12.61 6.38
C ILE A 422 11.80 12.72 5.02
N HIS A 423 11.43 11.60 4.38
CA HIS A 423 10.61 11.66 3.17
C HIS A 423 9.19 12.20 3.44
N VAL A 424 8.55 11.77 4.54
CA VAL A 424 7.26 12.34 4.98
C VAL A 424 7.38 13.83 5.29
N HIS A 425 8.43 14.24 6.00
CA HIS A 425 8.72 15.65 6.28
C HIS A 425 8.85 16.47 5.00
N ASN A 426 9.66 16.03 4.02
CA ASN A 426 9.85 16.77 2.77
C ASN A 426 8.56 16.94 1.97
N VAL A 427 7.70 15.91 1.91
CA VAL A 427 6.38 16.00 1.25
C VAL A 427 5.46 16.99 1.96
N LEU A 428 5.41 16.96 3.30
CA LEU A 428 4.59 17.88 4.09
C LEU A 428 5.12 19.33 4.02
N ALA A 429 6.43 19.53 4.12
CA ALA A 429 7.08 20.83 4.03
C ALA A 429 6.85 21.47 2.66
N GLY A 430 7.03 20.71 1.56
CA GLY A 430 6.72 21.17 0.21
C GLY A 430 5.24 21.53 0.04
N SER A 431 4.33 20.70 0.57
CA SER A 431 2.88 20.95 0.50
C SER A 431 2.46 22.19 1.30
N ALA A 432 3.00 22.36 2.52
CA ALA A 432 2.76 23.52 3.37
C ALA A 432 3.33 24.81 2.75
N TRP A 433 4.51 24.73 2.13
CA TRP A 433 5.08 25.85 1.38
C TRP A 433 4.18 26.26 0.21
N ILE A 434 3.72 25.31 -0.61
CA ILE A 434 2.77 25.58 -1.72
C ILE A 434 1.50 26.27 -1.19
N ALA A 435 0.90 25.73 -0.13
CA ALA A 435 -0.31 26.29 0.48
C ALA A 435 -0.09 27.72 1.00
N ALA A 436 1.06 28.01 1.61
CA ALA A 436 1.42 29.34 2.09
C ALA A 436 1.55 30.36 0.94
N ARG A 437 2.14 29.98 -0.20
CA ARG A 437 2.23 30.86 -1.39
C ARG A 437 0.84 31.24 -1.92
N VAL A 438 -0.06 30.26 -1.98
CA VAL A 438 -1.44 30.47 -2.48
C VAL A 438 -2.28 31.30 -1.50
N ALA A 439 -2.18 31.04 -0.19
CA ALA A 439 -3.03 31.65 0.82
C ALA A 439 -2.53 33.01 1.33
N LEU A 440 -1.22 33.18 1.55
CA LEU A 440 -0.66 34.39 2.16
C LEU A 440 -0.19 35.41 1.13
N GLU A 441 0.42 34.95 0.04
CA GLU A 441 0.97 35.83 -1.01
C GLU A 441 0.01 36.00 -2.20
N SER A 442 -1.17 35.35 -2.15
CA SER A 442 -2.11 35.30 -3.27
C SER A 442 -1.46 34.85 -4.58
N ALA A 443 -0.40 34.03 -4.53
CA ALA A 443 0.40 33.63 -5.68
C ALA A 443 -0.18 32.38 -6.36
N SER A 444 -0.01 32.26 -7.68
CA SER A 444 -0.32 31.02 -8.40
C SER A 444 0.84 30.04 -8.22
N VAL A 445 0.55 28.73 -8.24
CA VAL A 445 1.58 27.69 -8.18
C VAL A 445 1.32 26.61 -9.22
N LEU A 446 2.30 26.37 -10.10
CA LEU A 446 2.37 25.22 -11.00
C LEU A 446 3.24 24.15 -10.35
N VAL A 447 2.67 22.99 -10.03
CA VAL A 447 3.40 21.85 -9.45
C VAL A 447 3.65 20.77 -10.49
N HIS A 448 4.88 20.29 -10.60
CA HIS A 448 5.19 19.17 -11.49
C HIS A 448 6.30 18.25 -10.98
N CYS A 449 6.47 17.14 -11.69
CA CYS A 449 7.59 16.21 -11.56
C CYS A 449 7.84 15.52 -12.91
N ARG A 450 8.55 14.39 -12.93
CA ARG A 450 9.00 13.70 -14.15
C ARG A 450 7.87 13.29 -15.12
#